data_AF-A0A3S2TUD6-F1
#
_entry.id   AF-A0A3S2TUD6-F1
#
_cell.length_a   1.000
_cell.length_b   1.000
_cell.length_c   1.000
_cell.angle_alpha   90.00
_cell.angle_beta   90.00
_cell.angle_gamma   90.00
#
_symmetry.space_group_name_H-M   'P 1'
#
loop_
_entity.id
_entity.type
_entity.pdbx_description
1 polymer ?
#
loop_
_entity_poly.entity_id
_entity_poly.type
_entity_poly.pdbx_seq_one_letter_code
_entity_poly.pdbx_strand_id
1 'polypeptide(L)'
;MQMCHVLQYLCDCQVRHRIEAVVAFSDDFVACLQDNQRFRYNEVMLALNMSAALTAKKTKEFRSPPQEQINMLLNFKGEKQEGPCPEFIREQLLDFHEDLMRHCGIELDDDGTIDGDNDFTIRGRLMLLVEKVSALKKKIGNPPKEKDRRPCTLQQLISDTMVRWAQESVIEDPDLVRAMFVLLHRQYDGIGGQVRALPKTYTINSVSVEDTVNLLAALGQIRSLLSVRMGKEEEKLMIRGLGDIMNNKVFYQHPNLMRALGMHETVMEVMVNVLSGGDSKEITFPKMVANCCRFLCYFCRISRQNQKAMFDHLSYLLENSSVGLGELEAIIHS
;
A
#
# COMPACT_ATOMS: atom_id res chain seq x y z
N MET A 1 -6.62 -18.28 -22.13
CA MET A 1 -6.96 -18.01 -20.72
C MET A 1 -5.89 -18.46 -19.73
N GLN A 2 -5.56 -19.75 -19.61
CA GLN A 2 -4.62 -20.24 -18.58
C GLN A 2 -3.23 -19.57 -18.60
N MET A 3 -2.70 -19.30 -19.79
CA MET A 3 -1.44 -18.55 -19.93
C MET A 3 -1.52 -17.13 -19.35
N CYS A 4 -2.69 -16.47 -19.43
CA CYS A 4 -2.89 -15.16 -18.84
C CYS A 4 -2.76 -15.20 -17.31
N HIS A 5 -3.28 -16.25 -16.66
CA HIS A 5 -3.12 -16.43 -15.21
C HIS A 5 -1.66 -16.63 -14.79
N VAL A 6 -0.88 -17.37 -15.58
CA VAL A 6 0.56 -17.55 -15.33
C VAL A 6 1.30 -16.21 -15.45
N LEU A 7 1.05 -15.46 -16.52
CA LEU A 7 1.66 -14.13 -16.72
C LEU A 7 1.23 -13.14 -15.63
N GLN A 8 0.00 -13.24 -15.14
CA GLN A 8 -0.50 -12.40 -14.04
C GLN A 8 0.28 -12.65 -12.76
N TYR A 9 0.52 -13.93 -12.42
CA TYR A 9 1.34 -14.29 -11.27
C TYR A 9 2.78 -13.78 -11.37
N LEU A 10 3.39 -13.81 -12.56
CA LEU A 10 4.71 -13.24 -12.79
C LEU A 10 4.73 -11.71 -12.58
N CYS A 11 3.68 -11.01 -13.03
CA CYS A 11 3.53 -9.58 -12.78
C CYS A 11 3.39 -9.27 -11.29
N ASP A 12 2.68 -10.12 -10.53
CA ASP A 12 2.56 -9.98 -9.07
C ASP A 12 3.91 -10.16 -8.38
N CYS A 13 4.72 -11.12 -8.83
CA CYS A 13 6.08 -11.32 -8.33
C CYS A 13 6.98 -10.11 -8.57
N GLN A 14 6.88 -9.45 -9.74
CA GLN A 14 7.63 -8.22 -10.02
C GLN A 14 7.23 -7.05 -9.11
N VAL A 15 5.93 -6.88 -8.85
CA VAL A 15 5.45 -5.85 -7.91
C VAL A 15 5.96 -6.15 -6.50
N ARG A 16 5.85 -7.40 -6.05
CA ARG A 16 6.33 -7.82 -4.73
C ARG A 16 7.83 -7.57 -4.57
N HIS A 17 8.64 -7.94 -5.56
CA HIS A 17 10.09 -7.73 -5.50
C HIS A 17 10.47 -6.23 -5.47
N ARG A 18 9.77 -5.38 -6.23
CA ARG A 18 9.95 -3.93 -6.13
C ARG A 18 9.63 -3.40 -4.73
N ILE A 19 8.54 -3.87 -4.13
CA ILE A 19 8.16 -3.49 -2.76
C ILE A 19 9.22 -3.96 -1.75
N GLU A 20 9.71 -5.20 -1.86
CA GLU A 20 10.79 -5.73 -1.02
C GLU A 20 12.06 -4.88 -1.14
N ALA A 21 12.44 -4.47 -2.36
CA ALA A 21 13.58 -3.58 -2.59
C ALA A 21 13.38 -2.20 -1.95
N VAL A 22 12.19 -1.60 -2.05
CA VAL A 22 11.86 -0.34 -1.36
C VAL A 22 11.97 -0.48 0.15
N VAL A 23 11.48 -1.59 0.71
CA VAL A 23 11.57 -1.86 2.15
C VAL A 23 13.02 -2.02 2.60
N ALA A 24 13.81 -2.82 1.88
CA ALA A 24 15.22 -3.05 2.19
C ALA A 24 16.03 -1.74 2.14
N PHE A 25 15.88 -0.96 1.07
CA PHE A 25 16.51 0.35 0.95
C PHE A 25 16.09 1.28 2.11
N SER A 26 14.80 1.30 2.45
CA SER A 26 14.28 2.19 3.50
C SER A 26 14.86 1.88 4.88
N ASP A 27 15.14 0.61 5.21
CA ASP A 27 15.69 0.21 6.50
C ASP A 27 17.11 0.79 6.69
N ASP A 28 17.99 0.54 5.71
CA ASP A 28 19.36 1.05 5.71
C ASP A 28 19.40 2.59 5.65
N PHE A 29 18.55 3.18 4.80
CA PHE A 29 18.46 4.62 4.64
C PHE A 29 18.02 5.32 5.94
N VAL A 30 17.00 4.79 6.62
CA VAL A 30 16.50 5.35 7.88
C VAL A 30 17.55 5.20 8.99
N ALA A 31 18.28 4.09 9.05
CA ALA A 31 19.38 3.92 10.00
C ALA A 31 20.47 5.01 9.78
N CYS A 32 20.90 5.21 8.54
CA CYS A 32 21.86 6.27 8.20
C CYS A 32 21.36 7.67 8.58
N LEU A 33 20.08 7.95 8.30
CA LEU A 33 19.43 9.21 8.64
C LEU A 33 19.39 9.46 10.15
N GLN A 34 19.09 8.43 10.94
CA GLN A 34 19.04 8.49 12.40
C GLN A 34 20.43 8.71 13.01
N ASP A 35 21.46 8.01 12.53
CA ASP A 35 22.84 8.20 12.97
C ASP A 35 23.34 9.61 12.68
N ASN A 36 23.03 10.11 11.47
CA ASN A 36 23.37 11.47 11.11
C ASN A 36 22.61 12.50 11.96
N GLN A 37 21.34 12.26 12.26
CA GLN A 37 20.57 13.10 13.17
C GLN A 37 21.19 13.11 14.58
N ARG A 38 21.58 11.95 15.10
CA ARG A 38 22.24 11.82 16.41
C ARG A 38 23.55 12.59 16.46
N PHE A 39 24.34 12.54 15.40
CA PHE A 39 25.56 13.33 15.26
C PHE A 39 25.25 14.85 15.35
N ARG A 40 24.32 15.36 14.53
CA ARG A 40 23.92 16.78 14.56
C ARG A 40 23.39 17.21 15.93
N TYR A 41 22.64 16.35 16.61
CA TYR A 41 22.15 16.61 17.96
C TYR A 41 23.31 16.84 18.95
N ASN A 42 24.33 15.97 18.91
CA ASN A 42 25.50 16.11 19.76
C ASN A 42 26.29 17.39 19.47
N GLU A 43 26.42 17.79 18.20
CA GLU A 43 27.04 19.08 17.84
C GLU A 43 26.31 20.28 18.44
N VAL A 44 24.98 20.25 18.43
CA VAL A 44 24.17 21.31 19.05
C VAL A 44 24.35 21.33 20.56
N MET A 45 24.42 20.16 21.21
CA MET A 45 24.60 20.05 22.65
C MET A 45 25.98 20.50 23.13
N LEU A 46 27.02 20.33 22.32
CA LEU A 46 28.40 20.72 22.64
C LEU A 46 28.74 22.17 22.26
N ALA A 47 27.87 22.85 21.50
CA ALA A 47 28.12 24.20 21.01
C ALA A 47 27.90 25.26 22.11
N LEU A 48 28.99 25.72 22.73
CA LEU A 48 28.99 26.69 23.83
C LEU A 48 28.57 28.13 23.45
N ASN A 49 28.74 28.54 22.19
CA ASN A 49 28.58 29.94 21.75
C ASN A 49 27.52 30.12 20.65
N MET A 50 26.41 29.37 20.72
CA MET A 50 25.34 29.48 19.71
C MET A 50 24.34 30.60 20.05
N SER A 51 23.99 31.44 19.08
CA SER A 51 22.95 32.46 19.26
C SER A 51 21.56 31.83 19.42
N ALA A 52 20.66 32.48 20.16
CA ALA A 52 19.31 31.96 20.39
C ALA A 52 18.54 31.67 19.07
N ALA A 53 18.72 32.52 18.05
CA ALA A 53 18.12 32.34 16.73
C ALA A 53 18.66 31.10 16.00
N LEU A 54 19.98 30.85 16.07
CA LEU A 54 20.60 29.68 15.46
C LEU A 54 20.22 28.40 16.19
N THR A 55 20.14 28.45 17.53
CA THR A 55 19.65 27.33 18.35
C THR A 55 18.20 26.99 18.03
N ALA A 56 17.32 27.98 17.92
CA ALA A 56 15.91 27.76 17.57
C ALA A 56 15.77 27.11 16.18
N LYS A 57 16.60 27.52 15.21
CA LYS A 57 16.62 26.93 13.86
C LYS A 57 17.10 25.48 13.90
N LYS A 58 18.26 25.20 14.53
CA LYS A 58 18.85 23.85 14.61
C LYS A 58 18.00 22.87 15.41
N THR A 59 17.29 23.33 16.45
CA THR A 59 16.45 22.48 17.31
C THR A 59 15.03 22.29 16.80
N LYS A 60 14.63 22.91 15.68
CA LYS A 60 13.29 22.73 15.12
C LYS A 60 13.00 21.27 14.78
N GLU A 61 13.98 20.59 14.19
CA GLU A 61 13.91 19.18 13.84
C GLU A 61 13.60 18.30 15.06
N PHE A 62 14.38 18.44 16.13
CA PHE A 62 14.27 17.62 17.35
C PHE A 62 12.99 17.87 18.16
N ARG A 63 12.31 19.00 17.92
CA ARG A 63 11.06 19.37 18.60
C ARG A 63 9.81 18.92 17.83
N SER A 64 9.97 18.47 16.60
CA SER A 64 8.85 18.10 15.73
C SER A 64 8.47 16.62 15.92
N PRO A 65 7.19 16.24 15.78
CA PRO A 65 6.78 14.85 15.77
C PRO A 65 7.48 14.05 14.65
N PRO A 66 7.69 12.73 14.81
CA PRO A 66 8.46 11.92 13.85
C PRO A 66 8.00 12.02 12.39
N GLN A 67 6.68 12.11 12.13
CA GLN A 67 6.16 12.26 10.78
C GLN A 67 6.57 13.60 10.14
N GLU A 68 6.45 14.69 10.89
CA GLU A 68 6.86 16.03 10.43
C GLU A 68 8.37 16.11 10.28
N GLN A 69 9.10 15.46 11.19
CA GLN A 69 10.54 15.35 11.15
C GLN A 69 11.02 14.66 9.86
N ILE A 70 10.48 13.48 9.53
CA ILE A 70 10.78 12.79 8.28
C ILE A 70 10.39 13.64 7.06
N ASN A 71 9.23 14.30 7.08
CA ASN A 71 8.83 15.20 5.99
C ASN A 71 9.81 16.37 5.79
N MET A 72 10.36 16.93 6.87
CA MET A 72 11.39 17.97 6.79
C MET A 72 12.71 17.42 6.23
N LEU A 73 13.10 16.20 6.63
CA LEU A 73 14.33 15.55 6.18
C LEU A 73 14.26 15.08 4.72
N LEU A 74 13.07 14.70 4.24
CA LEU A 74 12.83 14.21 2.89
C LEU A 74 12.37 15.29 1.89
N ASN A 75 12.31 16.56 2.29
CA ASN A 75 11.87 17.63 1.40
C ASN A 75 13.00 18.12 0.49
N PHE A 76 13.32 17.34 -0.54
CA PHE A 76 14.39 17.64 -1.49
C PHE A 76 13.99 18.61 -2.61
N LYS A 77 12.70 18.97 -2.73
CA LYS A 77 12.16 19.81 -3.82
C LYS A 77 12.34 21.32 -3.59
N GLY A 78 12.92 21.72 -2.47
CA GLY A 78 13.19 23.13 -2.16
C GLY A 78 14.58 23.54 -2.59
N GLU A 79 14.77 23.99 -3.83
CA GLU A 79 15.94 24.80 -4.18
C GLU A 79 16.02 25.99 -3.20
N LYS A 80 17.18 26.17 -2.57
CA LYS A 80 17.57 27.29 -1.69
C LYS A 80 17.27 27.20 -0.19
N GLN A 81 16.93 26.03 0.37
CA GLN A 81 17.20 25.78 1.79
C GLN A 81 18.26 24.70 1.89
N GLU A 82 19.42 25.03 2.46
CA GLU A 82 20.36 24.03 3.01
C GLU A 82 19.55 23.12 3.94
N GLY A 83 19.05 22.01 3.40
CA GLY A 83 18.40 20.99 4.18
C GLY A 83 19.41 20.44 5.20
N PRO A 84 18.97 20.02 6.40
CA PRO A 84 19.89 19.45 7.38
C PRO A 84 20.50 18.11 6.93
N CYS A 85 19.91 17.48 5.90
CA CYS A 85 20.34 16.20 5.36
C CYS A 85 21.63 16.38 4.52
N PRO A 86 22.70 15.60 4.80
CA PRO A 86 23.92 15.61 4.00
C PRO A 86 23.68 15.26 2.54
N GLU A 87 24.55 15.77 1.67
CA GLU A 87 24.49 15.54 0.24
C GLU A 87 24.54 14.06 -0.15
N PHE A 88 25.43 13.28 0.46
CA PHE A 88 25.57 11.85 0.18
C PHE A 88 24.30 11.04 0.49
N ILE A 89 23.53 11.40 1.54
CA ILE A 89 22.27 10.70 1.87
C ILE A 89 21.21 11.06 0.83
N ARG A 90 21.17 12.33 0.42
CA ARG A 90 20.25 12.79 -0.62
C ARG A 90 20.54 12.12 -1.97
N GLU A 91 21.81 12.00 -2.36
CA GLU A 91 22.23 11.31 -3.58
C GLU A 91 21.78 9.84 -3.56
N GLN A 92 22.00 9.10 -2.47
CA GLN A 92 21.54 7.71 -2.35
C GLN A 92 20.03 7.55 -2.59
N LEU A 93 19.21 8.48 -2.09
CA LEU A 93 17.76 8.44 -2.35
C LEU A 93 17.41 8.78 -3.79
N LEU A 94 18.10 9.75 -4.41
CA LEU A 94 17.88 10.12 -5.80
C LEU A 94 18.28 8.99 -6.74
N ASP A 95 19.44 8.37 -6.51
CA ASP A 95 19.93 7.21 -7.28
C ASP A 95 18.93 6.04 -7.19
N PHE A 96 18.49 5.71 -5.97
CA PHE A 96 17.48 4.67 -5.77
C PHE A 96 16.13 5.03 -6.43
N HIS A 97 15.74 6.30 -6.39
CA HIS A 97 14.53 6.76 -7.07
C HIS A 97 14.63 6.58 -8.58
N GLU A 98 15.74 6.96 -9.20
CA GLU A 98 15.96 6.74 -10.63
C GLU A 98 15.91 5.25 -11.00
N ASP A 99 16.59 4.40 -10.23
CA ASP A 99 16.59 2.96 -10.46
C ASP A 99 15.20 2.35 -10.30
N LEU A 100 14.44 2.78 -9.29
CA LEU A 100 13.05 2.36 -9.10
C LEU A 100 12.18 2.80 -10.28
N MET A 101 12.37 4.02 -10.79
CA MET A 101 11.61 4.55 -11.94
C MET A 101 11.93 3.78 -13.22
N ARG A 102 13.22 3.51 -13.49
CA ARG A 102 13.66 2.63 -14.60
C ARG A 102 13.01 1.24 -14.48
N HIS A 103 13.03 0.64 -13.29
CA HIS A 103 12.41 -0.67 -13.05
C HIS A 103 10.87 -0.64 -13.13
N CYS A 104 10.23 0.52 -12.98
CA CYS A 104 8.79 0.68 -13.22
C CYS A 104 8.43 0.76 -14.72
N GLY A 105 9.41 0.68 -15.62
CA GLY A 105 9.19 0.77 -17.07
C GLY A 105 9.10 2.20 -17.58
N ILE A 106 9.66 3.17 -16.83
CA ILE A 106 9.75 4.56 -17.26
C ILE A 106 11.08 4.72 -17.96
N GLU A 107 11.03 5.04 -19.25
CA GLU A 107 12.19 5.53 -19.99
C GLU A 107 12.50 6.94 -19.45
N LEU A 108 13.48 7.02 -18.55
CA LEU A 108 14.11 8.31 -18.24
C LEU A 108 14.97 8.62 -19.48
N ASP A 109 14.56 9.59 -20.30
CA ASP A 109 15.36 10.05 -21.42
C ASP A 109 16.73 10.50 -20.88
N ASP A 110 17.80 9.82 -21.28
CA ASP A 110 19.20 10.09 -20.92
C ASP A 110 19.73 11.38 -21.58
N ASP A 111 18.83 12.24 -22.09
CA ASP A 111 19.19 13.51 -22.71
C ASP A 111 19.46 14.52 -21.59
N GLY A 112 20.72 14.56 -21.17
CA GLY A 112 21.28 15.50 -20.21
C GLY A 112 21.11 16.97 -20.60
N THR A 113 19.89 17.48 -20.47
CA THR A 113 19.55 18.91 -20.51
C THR A 113 18.41 19.22 -19.53
N ILE A 114 18.61 18.89 -18.25
CA ILE A 114 17.97 19.65 -17.16
C ILE A 114 18.94 20.76 -16.73
N ASP A 115 19.41 21.54 -17.70
CA ASP A 115 19.98 22.85 -17.44
C ASP A 115 19.30 23.81 -18.41
N GLY A 116 18.22 24.42 -17.91
CA GLY A 116 17.28 25.19 -18.72
C GLY A 116 16.03 25.48 -17.92
N ASP A 117 16.19 26.32 -16.89
CA ASP A 117 15.17 27.20 -16.30
C ASP A 117 13.72 26.70 -16.51
N ASN A 118 13.22 25.89 -15.57
CA ASN A 118 11.85 25.38 -15.56
C ASN A 118 10.86 26.54 -15.39
N ASP A 119 10.61 27.28 -16.47
CA ASP A 119 9.56 28.30 -16.51
C ASP A 119 8.21 27.57 -16.53
N PHE A 120 7.60 27.43 -15.35
CA PHE A 120 6.28 26.82 -15.14
C PHE A 120 5.11 27.57 -15.80
N THR A 121 5.40 28.56 -16.65
CA THR A 121 4.39 29.28 -17.41
C THR A 121 3.65 28.33 -18.36
N ILE A 122 2.39 28.65 -18.63
CA ILE A 122 1.52 27.91 -19.58
C ILE A 122 2.22 27.79 -20.96
N ARG A 123 3.04 28.80 -21.31
CA ARG A 123 3.85 28.84 -22.53
C ARG A 123 4.96 27.78 -22.53
N GLY A 124 5.71 27.61 -21.43
CA GLY A 124 6.74 26.59 -21.31
C GLY A 124 6.17 25.17 -21.41
N ARG A 125 5.05 24.92 -20.73
CA ARG A 125 4.32 23.63 -20.82
C ARG A 125 3.79 23.34 -22.22
N LEU A 126 3.30 24.37 -22.93
CA LEU A 126 2.80 24.21 -24.30
C LEU A 126 3.95 23.92 -25.29
N MET A 127 5.10 24.56 -25.13
CA MET A 127 6.27 24.28 -25.98
C MET A 127 6.80 22.87 -25.79
N LEU A 128 6.92 22.39 -24.55
CA LEU A 128 7.28 20.99 -24.26
C LEU A 128 6.30 20.00 -24.91
N LEU A 129 5.01 20.33 -24.94
CA LEU A 129 3.98 19.51 -25.58
C LEU A 129 4.12 19.54 -27.11
N VAL A 130 4.42 20.71 -27.70
CA VAL A 130 4.67 20.88 -29.15
C VAL A 130 5.94 20.13 -29.57
N GLU A 131 6.99 20.16 -28.76
CA GLU A 131 8.23 19.41 -28.99
C GLU A 131 7.99 17.91 -28.90
N LYS A 132 7.25 17.43 -27.89
CA LYS A 132 6.84 16.01 -27.80
C LYS A 132 5.98 15.58 -28.99
N VAL A 133 5.05 16.41 -29.44
CA VAL A 133 4.19 16.13 -30.62
C VAL A 133 5.03 16.12 -31.91
N SER A 134 6.01 17.02 -32.04
CA SER A 134 6.94 17.06 -33.16
C SER A 134 7.84 15.82 -33.20
N ALA A 135 8.35 15.38 -32.05
CA ALA A 135 9.13 14.16 -31.89
C ALA A 135 8.29 12.90 -32.22
N LEU A 136 7.04 12.84 -31.76
CA LEU A 136 6.07 11.80 -32.14
C LEU A 136 5.80 11.79 -33.65
N LYS A 137 5.63 12.97 -34.27
CA LYS A 137 5.43 13.10 -35.73
C LYS A 137 6.65 12.60 -36.52
N LYS A 138 7.86 12.82 -36.00
CA LYS A 138 9.12 12.26 -36.55
C LYS A 138 9.20 10.73 -36.37
N LYS A 139 8.76 10.19 -35.22
CA LYS A 139 8.68 8.72 -34.99
C LYS A 139 7.63 8.04 -35.88
N ILE A 140 6.54 8.72 -36.21
CA ILE A 140 5.49 8.20 -37.12
C ILE A 140 5.95 8.20 -38.59
N GLY A 141 6.79 9.17 -39.00
CA GLY A 141 7.29 9.27 -40.38
C GLY A 141 8.37 8.24 -40.75
N ASN A 142 9.03 7.65 -39.76
CA ASN A 142 10.02 6.58 -39.93
C ASN A 142 9.67 5.41 -39.01
N PRO A 143 8.83 4.44 -39.44
CA PRO A 143 8.60 3.25 -38.66
C PRO A 143 9.97 2.56 -38.45
N PRO A 144 10.36 2.24 -37.19
CA PRO A 144 11.57 1.48 -36.98
C PRO A 144 11.46 0.16 -37.74
N LYS A 145 12.44 -0.13 -38.61
CA LYS A 145 12.52 -1.42 -39.30
C LYS A 145 12.37 -2.54 -38.26
N GLU A 146 11.40 -3.43 -38.47
CA GLU A 146 11.26 -4.69 -37.74
C GLU A 146 12.55 -5.49 -37.91
N LYS A 147 13.51 -5.25 -37.02
CA LYS A 147 14.52 -6.25 -36.67
C LYS A 147 13.83 -7.16 -35.68
N ASP A 148 14.00 -8.48 -35.85
CA ASP A 148 13.68 -9.53 -34.87
C ASP A 148 14.29 -9.18 -33.50
N ARG A 149 13.61 -8.29 -32.76
CA ARG A 149 13.97 -7.90 -31.41
C ARG A 149 13.32 -8.94 -30.53
N ARG A 150 14.10 -9.94 -30.13
CA ARG A 150 13.69 -10.82 -29.03
C ARG A 150 13.38 -9.91 -27.85
N PRO A 151 12.20 -10.03 -27.22
CA PRO A 151 11.87 -9.21 -26.07
C PRO A 151 12.92 -9.45 -24.99
N CYS A 152 13.58 -8.38 -24.54
CA CYS A 152 14.65 -8.47 -23.54
C CYS A 152 14.09 -8.36 -22.11
N THR A 153 12.86 -7.88 -21.95
CA THR A 153 12.19 -7.72 -20.65
C THR A 153 10.83 -8.41 -20.64
N LEU A 154 10.35 -8.78 -19.44
CA LEU A 154 9.02 -9.36 -19.27
C LEU A 154 7.92 -8.40 -19.76
N GLN A 155 8.10 -7.09 -19.53
CA GLN A 155 7.17 -6.05 -19.96
C GLN A 155 6.98 -6.04 -21.48
N GLN A 156 8.10 -6.09 -22.22
CA GLN A 156 8.08 -6.17 -23.69
C GLN A 156 7.47 -7.50 -24.15
N LEU A 157 7.89 -8.62 -23.54
CA LEU A 157 7.37 -9.95 -23.89
C LEU A 157 5.84 -10.02 -23.76
N ILE A 158 5.29 -9.53 -22.64
CA ILE A 158 3.84 -9.53 -22.41
C ILE A 158 3.16 -8.60 -23.40
N SER A 159 3.66 -7.38 -23.59
CA SER A 159 3.07 -6.40 -24.51
C SER A 159 3.01 -6.93 -25.95
N ASP A 160 4.13 -7.45 -26.46
CA ASP A 160 4.23 -7.99 -27.81
C ASP A 160 3.36 -9.25 -27.99
N THR A 161 3.26 -10.09 -26.96
CA THR A 161 2.42 -11.30 -27.00
C THR A 161 0.93 -10.95 -27.04
N MET A 162 0.49 -9.99 -26.21
CA MET A 162 -0.92 -9.58 -26.20
C MET A 162 -1.33 -8.91 -27.52
N VAL A 163 -0.46 -8.07 -28.09
CA VAL A 163 -0.72 -7.42 -29.38
C VAL A 163 -0.76 -8.45 -30.51
N ARG A 164 0.18 -9.40 -30.55
CA ARG A 164 0.18 -10.47 -31.56
C ARG A 164 -1.08 -11.32 -31.50
N TRP A 165 -1.50 -11.76 -30.31
CA TRP A 165 -2.73 -12.55 -30.17
C TRP A 165 -3.99 -11.80 -30.63
N ALA A 166 -4.05 -10.49 -30.42
CA ALA A 166 -5.17 -9.68 -30.92
C ALA A 166 -5.14 -9.45 -32.43
N GLN A 167 -3.98 -9.57 -33.07
CA GLN A 167 -3.80 -9.41 -34.53
C GLN A 167 -4.01 -10.73 -35.30
N GLU A 168 -3.67 -11.87 -34.69
CA GLU A 168 -3.73 -13.18 -35.34
C GLU A 168 -5.18 -13.66 -35.58
N SER A 169 -6.10 -13.39 -34.66
CA SER A 169 -7.49 -13.83 -34.78
C SER A 169 -8.47 -12.99 -33.96
N VAL A 170 -9.75 -13.05 -34.34
CA VAL A 170 -10.84 -12.44 -33.55
C VAL A 170 -11.06 -13.28 -32.29
N ILE A 171 -10.97 -12.64 -31.13
CA ILE A 171 -11.16 -13.28 -29.83
C ILE A 171 -12.62 -13.14 -29.40
N GLU A 172 -13.34 -14.25 -29.31
CA GLU A 172 -14.78 -14.27 -28.99
C GLU A 172 -15.07 -14.24 -27.48
N ASP A 173 -14.20 -14.85 -26.67
CA ASP A 173 -14.40 -14.96 -25.22
C ASP A 173 -14.16 -13.61 -24.50
N PRO A 174 -15.20 -12.97 -23.94
CA PRO A 174 -15.06 -11.67 -23.28
C PRO A 174 -14.20 -11.73 -22.01
N ASP A 175 -14.14 -12.87 -21.32
CA ASP A 175 -13.33 -13.01 -20.12
C ASP A 175 -11.84 -13.10 -20.46
N LEU A 176 -11.49 -13.74 -21.58
CA LEU A 176 -10.14 -13.72 -22.12
C LEU A 176 -9.72 -12.30 -22.54
N VAL A 177 -10.59 -11.58 -23.25
CA VAL A 177 -10.32 -10.18 -23.65
C VAL A 177 -10.07 -9.31 -22.41
N ARG A 178 -10.88 -9.46 -21.36
CA ARG A 178 -10.68 -8.75 -20.09
C ARG A 178 -9.33 -9.09 -19.46
N ALA A 179 -8.96 -10.37 -19.40
CA ALA A 179 -7.69 -10.81 -18.83
C ALA A 179 -6.49 -10.25 -19.61
N MET A 180 -6.56 -10.23 -20.94
CA MET A 180 -5.51 -9.67 -21.79
C MET A 180 -5.33 -8.17 -21.58
N PHE A 181 -6.42 -7.39 -21.54
CA PHE A 181 -6.34 -5.95 -21.27
C PHE A 181 -5.85 -5.62 -19.87
N VAL A 182 -6.24 -6.40 -18.86
CA VAL A 182 -5.72 -6.24 -17.49
C VAL A 182 -4.20 -6.46 -17.47
N LEU A 183 -3.71 -7.51 -18.13
CA LEU A 183 -2.27 -7.78 -18.23
C LEU A 183 -1.52 -6.67 -18.95
N LEU A 184 -2.08 -6.19 -20.07
CA LEU A 184 -1.48 -5.12 -20.86
C LEU A 184 -1.44 -3.81 -20.08
N HIS A 185 -2.55 -3.41 -19.46
CA HIS A 185 -2.62 -2.20 -18.62
C HIS A 185 -1.54 -2.23 -17.51
N ARG A 186 -1.35 -3.38 -16.86
CA ARG A 186 -0.33 -3.54 -15.82
C ARG A 186 1.11 -3.37 -16.32
N GLN A 187 1.39 -3.60 -17.60
CA GLN A 187 2.72 -3.38 -18.16
C GLN A 187 3.05 -1.89 -18.32
N TYR A 188 2.04 -1.03 -18.52
CA TYR A 188 2.24 0.41 -18.68
C TYR A 188 1.99 1.19 -17.39
N ASP A 189 1.16 0.66 -16.50
CA ASP A 189 0.88 1.25 -15.19
C ASP A 189 1.80 0.72 -14.08
N GLY A 190 3.12 0.78 -14.33
CA GLY A 190 4.14 0.33 -13.38
C GLY A 190 4.12 1.13 -12.07
N ILE A 191 3.93 2.45 -12.17
CA ILE A 191 3.84 3.37 -11.02
C ILE A 191 2.55 3.12 -10.24
N GLY A 192 1.39 3.06 -10.91
CA GLY A 192 0.13 2.84 -10.23
C GLY A 192 0.11 1.47 -9.52
N GLY A 193 0.76 0.46 -10.11
CA GLY A 193 1.00 -0.82 -9.45
C GLY A 193 1.74 -0.68 -8.12
N GLN A 194 2.81 0.12 -8.10
CA GLN A 194 3.59 0.41 -6.90
C GLN A 194 2.75 1.20 -5.86
N VAL A 195 2.09 2.27 -6.29
CA VAL A 195 1.27 3.14 -5.43
C VAL A 195 0.11 2.38 -4.79
N ARG A 196 -0.51 1.42 -5.49
CA ARG A 196 -1.57 0.58 -4.92
C ARG A 196 -1.05 -0.45 -3.90
N ALA A 197 0.19 -0.91 -4.06
CA ALA A 197 0.79 -1.91 -3.18
C ALA A 197 1.38 -1.30 -1.89
N LEU A 198 1.92 -0.07 -1.96
CA LEU A 198 2.57 0.60 -0.83
C LEU A 198 1.69 0.71 0.44
N PRO A 199 0.41 1.12 0.37
CA PRO A 199 -0.45 1.19 1.57
C PRO A 199 -0.69 -0.15 2.28
N LYS A 200 -0.47 -1.27 1.57
CA LYS A 200 -0.59 -2.63 2.11
C LYS A 200 0.75 -3.21 2.57
N THR A 201 1.83 -2.45 2.44
CA THR A 201 3.17 -2.85 2.86
C THR A 201 3.37 -2.52 4.33
N TYR A 202 3.91 -3.46 5.10
CA TYR A 202 4.14 -3.28 6.53
C TYR A 202 5.41 -4.02 6.95
N THR A 203 6.20 -3.41 7.84
CA THR A 203 7.40 -4.01 8.42
C THR A 203 7.15 -4.36 9.88
N ILE A 204 7.59 -5.55 10.28
CA ILE A 204 7.51 -6.03 11.66
C ILE A 204 8.91 -6.36 12.17
N ASN A 205 9.08 -6.32 13.48
CA ASN A 205 10.32 -6.78 14.12
C ASN A 205 10.43 -8.31 14.00
N SER A 206 11.66 -8.81 13.80
CA SER A 206 11.97 -10.24 13.71
C SER A 206 11.52 -11.04 14.95
N VAL A 207 11.50 -10.42 16.13
CA VAL A 207 11.05 -11.05 17.38
C VAL A 207 9.55 -11.35 17.38
N SER A 208 8.74 -10.63 16.58
CA SER A 208 7.27 -10.76 16.54
C SER A 208 6.79 -11.65 15.39
N VAL A 209 7.69 -12.33 14.67
CA VAL A 209 7.33 -13.11 13.48
C VAL A 209 6.40 -14.27 13.82
N GLU A 210 6.69 -15.05 14.85
CA GLU A 210 5.86 -16.20 15.25
C GLU A 210 4.44 -15.77 15.63
N ASP A 211 4.32 -14.74 16.47
CA ASP A 211 3.03 -14.16 16.84
C ASP A 211 2.27 -13.64 15.61
N THR A 212 2.97 -13.04 14.65
CA THR A 212 2.34 -12.55 13.41
C THR A 212 1.86 -13.69 12.51
N VAL A 213 2.62 -14.79 12.42
CA VAL A 213 2.19 -15.99 11.66
C VAL A 213 0.92 -16.57 12.27
N ASN A 214 0.86 -16.71 13.60
CA ASN A 214 -0.32 -17.21 14.30
C ASN A 214 -1.53 -16.29 14.09
N LEU A 215 -1.33 -14.97 14.13
CA LEU A 215 -2.37 -13.98 13.85
C LEU A 215 -2.91 -14.13 12.41
N LEU A 216 -2.01 -14.22 11.42
CA LEU A 216 -2.38 -14.36 10.01
C LEU A 216 -3.09 -15.69 9.73
N ALA A 217 -2.68 -16.77 10.39
CA ALA A 217 -3.35 -18.06 10.30
C ALA A 217 -4.80 -17.98 10.83
N ALA A 218 -5.00 -17.36 12.00
CA ALA A 218 -6.34 -17.14 12.55
C ALA A 218 -7.20 -16.24 11.64
N LEU A 219 -6.62 -15.18 11.06
CA LEU A 219 -7.33 -14.36 10.07
C LEU A 219 -7.69 -15.15 8.80
N GLY A 220 -6.80 -16.03 8.34
CA GLY A 220 -7.06 -16.94 7.23
C GLY A 220 -8.25 -17.87 7.51
N GLN A 221 -8.33 -18.41 8.72
CA GLN A 221 -9.49 -19.20 9.16
C GLN A 221 -10.78 -18.39 9.11
N ILE A 222 -10.79 -17.16 9.64
CA ILE A 222 -11.97 -16.28 9.59
C ILE A 222 -12.39 -15.99 8.13
N ARG A 223 -11.43 -15.64 7.26
CA ARG A 223 -11.71 -15.36 5.84
C ARG A 223 -12.27 -16.56 5.09
N SER A 224 -11.89 -17.78 5.46
CA SER A 224 -12.46 -18.99 4.85
C SER A 224 -13.98 -19.11 5.08
N LEU A 225 -14.50 -18.49 6.16
CA LEU A 225 -15.92 -18.50 6.49
C LEU A 225 -16.74 -17.55 5.59
N LEU A 226 -16.12 -16.60 4.88
CA LEU A 226 -16.82 -15.69 3.97
C LEU A 226 -17.48 -16.42 2.79
N SER A 227 -16.89 -17.53 2.34
CA SER A 227 -17.40 -18.33 1.21
C SER A 227 -18.32 -19.48 1.65
N VAL A 228 -18.53 -19.69 2.95
CA VAL A 228 -19.23 -20.85 3.51
C VAL A 228 -20.53 -20.42 4.18
N ARG A 229 -21.58 -21.24 4.04
CA ARG A 229 -22.83 -21.02 4.77
C ARG A 229 -22.63 -21.30 6.25
N MET A 230 -23.04 -20.38 7.11
CA MET A 230 -22.85 -20.49 8.56
C MET A 230 -23.63 -21.65 9.18
N GLY A 231 -22.93 -22.42 10.00
CA GLY A 231 -23.44 -23.51 10.82
C GLY A 231 -22.83 -23.50 12.23
N LYS A 232 -23.18 -24.51 13.04
CA LYS A 232 -22.73 -24.60 14.44
C LYS A 232 -21.22 -24.83 14.60
N GLU A 233 -20.58 -25.48 13.63
CA GLU A 233 -19.13 -25.69 13.67
C GLU A 233 -18.39 -24.43 13.20
N GLU A 234 -18.90 -23.75 12.18
CA GLU A 234 -18.39 -22.46 11.70
C GLU A 234 -18.50 -21.38 12.78
N GLU A 235 -19.60 -21.36 13.56
CA GLU A 235 -19.74 -20.48 14.73
C GLU A 235 -18.60 -20.70 15.74
N LYS A 236 -18.28 -21.96 16.07
CA LYS A 236 -17.19 -22.27 17.01
C LYS A 236 -15.83 -21.85 16.45
N LEU A 237 -15.60 -22.07 15.15
CA LEU A 237 -14.36 -21.66 14.48
C LEU A 237 -14.20 -20.14 14.47
N MET A 238 -15.28 -19.40 14.22
CA MET A 238 -15.28 -17.93 14.27
C MET A 238 -14.94 -17.42 15.67
N ILE A 239 -15.61 -17.94 16.71
CA ILE A 239 -15.36 -17.54 18.09
C ILE A 239 -13.91 -17.86 18.50
N ARG A 240 -13.40 -19.03 18.13
CA ARG A 240 -12.00 -19.41 18.40
C ARG A 240 -11.02 -18.48 17.68
N GLY A 241 -11.20 -18.26 16.38
CA GLY A 241 -10.32 -17.39 15.58
C GLY A 241 -10.26 -15.95 16.11
N LEU A 242 -11.41 -15.39 16.50
CA LEU A 242 -11.46 -14.08 17.17
C LEU A 242 -10.73 -14.11 18.52
N GLY A 243 -10.90 -15.17 19.30
CA GLY A 243 -10.18 -15.37 20.57
C GLY A 243 -8.66 -15.40 20.39
N ASP A 244 -8.19 -16.16 19.40
CA ASP A 244 -6.76 -16.29 19.08
C ASP A 244 -6.15 -14.94 18.65
N ILE A 245 -6.89 -14.16 17.86
CA ILE A 245 -6.49 -12.80 17.49
C ILE A 245 -6.44 -11.87 18.71
N MET A 246 -7.48 -11.86 19.54
CA MET A 246 -7.57 -10.97 20.70
C MET A 246 -6.56 -11.32 21.80
N ASN A 247 -6.10 -12.56 21.88
CA ASN A 247 -5.07 -13.01 22.81
C ASN A 247 -3.65 -12.83 22.27
N ASN A 248 -3.49 -12.31 21.05
CA ASN A 248 -2.20 -12.07 20.43
C ASN A 248 -1.70 -10.65 20.73
N LYS A 249 -0.49 -10.51 21.27
CA LYS A 249 0.09 -9.20 21.62
C LYS A 249 0.30 -8.28 20.39
N VAL A 250 0.52 -8.84 19.20
CA VAL A 250 0.72 -8.08 17.95
C VAL A 250 -0.52 -7.26 17.60
N PHE A 251 -1.71 -7.76 17.94
CA PHE A 251 -2.98 -7.06 17.76
C PHE A 251 -2.97 -5.68 18.46
N TYR A 252 -2.41 -5.62 19.67
CA TYR A 252 -2.33 -4.40 20.47
C TYR A 252 -1.10 -3.54 20.14
N GLN A 253 0.02 -4.16 19.79
CA GLN A 253 1.27 -3.46 19.46
C GLN A 253 1.18 -2.76 18.09
N HIS A 254 0.47 -3.36 17.13
CA HIS A 254 0.43 -2.92 15.74
C HIS A 254 -1.01 -2.67 15.23
N PRO A 255 -1.75 -1.69 15.78
CA PRO A 255 -3.12 -1.40 15.35
C PRO A 255 -3.23 -0.98 13.88
N ASN A 256 -2.18 -0.39 13.31
CA ASN A 256 -2.12 -0.03 11.89
C ASN A 256 -2.07 -1.28 10.98
N LEU A 257 -1.41 -2.35 11.41
CA LEU A 257 -1.37 -3.61 10.65
C LEU A 257 -2.77 -4.23 10.55
N MET A 258 -3.54 -4.22 11.66
CA MET A 258 -4.91 -4.74 11.66
C MET A 258 -5.81 -4.02 10.65
N ARG A 259 -5.59 -2.71 10.47
CA ARG A 259 -6.29 -1.89 9.48
C ARG A 259 -5.83 -2.21 8.06
N ALA A 260 -4.52 -2.31 7.82
CA ALA A 260 -3.97 -2.67 6.51
C ALA A 260 -4.41 -4.05 6.03
N LEU A 261 -4.62 -4.99 6.97
CA LEU A 261 -5.16 -6.31 6.71
C LEU A 261 -6.69 -6.32 6.50
N GLY A 262 -7.41 -5.21 6.73
CA GLY A 262 -8.87 -5.19 6.57
C GLY A 262 -9.59 -6.13 7.55
N MET A 263 -9.05 -6.35 8.75
CA MET A 263 -9.61 -7.33 9.68
C MET A 263 -11.04 -6.97 10.13
N HIS A 264 -11.26 -5.70 10.42
CA HIS A 264 -12.58 -5.16 10.76
C HIS A 264 -13.61 -5.35 9.64
N GLU A 265 -13.24 -5.10 8.38
CA GLU A 265 -14.09 -5.33 7.21
C GLU A 265 -14.52 -6.80 7.12
N THR A 266 -13.55 -7.73 7.23
CA THR A 266 -13.83 -9.18 7.18
C THR A 266 -14.81 -9.62 8.29
N VAL A 267 -14.60 -9.15 9.54
CA VAL A 267 -15.48 -9.51 10.66
C VAL A 267 -16.89 -8.94 10.47
N MET A 268 -17.00 -7.72 9.96
CA MET A 268 -18.29 -7.09 9.66
C MET A 268 -19.04 -7.83 8.56
N GLU A 269 -18.37 -8.25 7.48
CA GLU A 269 -18.98 -9.03 6.40
C GLU A 269 -19.53 -10.37 6.91
N VAL A 270 -18.74 -11.11 7.69
CA VAL A 270 -19.19 -12.36 8.33
C VAL A 270 -20.41 -12.12 9.24
N MET A 271 -20.38 -11.05 10.02
CA MET A 271 -21.48 -10.70 10.93
C MET A 271 -22.77 -10.39 10.16
N VAL A 272 -22.70 -9.62 9.07
CA VAL A 272 -23.89 -9.26 8.28
C VAL A 272 -24.47 -10.45 7.53
N ASN A 273 -23.64 -11.37 7.02
CA ASN A 273 -24.13 -12.60 6.38
C ASN A 273 -25.05 -13.43 7.30
N VAL A 274 -24.92 -13.28 8.62
CA VAL A 274 -25.77 -13.96 9.61
C VAL A 274 -27.00 -13.14 9.97
N LEU A 275 -26.88 -11.81 10.01
CA LEU A 275 -27.99 -10.91 10.32
C LEU A 275 -28.98 -10.77 9.14
N SER A 276 -28.51 -10.81 7.89
CA SER A 276 -29.35 -10.70 6.69
C SER A 276 -30.09 -11.99 6.32
N GLY A 277 -29.87 -13.09 7.05
CA GLY A 277 -30.35 -14.43 6.69
C GLY A 277 -31.77 -14.80 7.14
N GLY A 278 -32.51 -13.90 7.80
CA GLY A 278 -33.83 -14.21 8.32
C GLY A 278 -34.79 -13.02 8.38
N ASP A 279 -35.96 -13.16 7.74
CA ASP A 279 -37.13 -12.28 7.93
C ASP A 279 -37.75 -12.39 9.34
N SER A 280 -37.25 -13.33 10.15
CA SER A 280 -37.61 -13.54 11.55
C SER A 280 -36.75 -12.69 12.49
N LYS A 281 -37.36 -12.08 13.49
CA LYS A 281 -36.72 -11.23 14.51
C LYS A 281 -35.69 -11.93 15.43
N GLU A 282 -35.35 -13.19 15.18
CA GLU A 282 -34.46 -14.01 16.02
C GLU A 282 -33.08 -14.17 15.36
N ILE A 283 -32.02 -13.96 16.16
CA ILE A 283 -30.65 -14.13 15.69
C ILE A 283 -30.28 -15.61 15.76
N THR A 284 -29.89 -16.22 14.64
CA THR A 284 -29.58 -17.67 14.58
C THR A 284 -28.30 -18.06 15.32
N PHE A 285 -27.30 -17.17 15.42
CA PHE A 285 -26.01 -17.43 16.07
C PHE A 285 -25.60 -16.27 17.01
N PRO A 286 -26.30 -16.08 18.14
CA PRO A 286 -26.17 -14.88 18.95
C PRO A 286 -24.81 -14.78 19.67
N LYS A 287 -24.19 -15.91 20.03
CA LYS A 287 -22.86 -15.93 20.67
C LYS A 287 -21.76 -15.48 19.72
N MET A 288 -21.82 -15.92 18.47
CA MET A 288 -20.88 -15.46 17.44
C MET A 288 -21.00 -13.95 17.22
N VAL A 289 -22.22 -13.43 17.05
CA VAL A 289 -22.46 -12.00 16.84
C VAL A 289 -21.94 -11.20 18.02
N ALA A 290 -22.21 -11.63 19.26
CA ALA A 290 -21.68 -10.97 20.46
C ALA A 290 -20.13 -10.92 20.49
N ASN A 291 -19.46 -12.01 20.10
CA ASN A 291 -17.99 -12.03 20.01
C ASN A 291 -17.45 -11.13 18.90
N CYS A 292 -18.12 -11.06 17.75
CA CYS A 292 -17.78 -10.14 16.66
C CYS A 292 -17.89 -8.68 17.13
N CYS A 293 -19.01 -8.33 17.78
CA CYS A 293 -19.20 -7.00 18.36
C CYS A 293 -18.13 -6.65 19.40
N ARG A 294 -17.82 -7.60 20.30
CA ARG A 294 -16.76 -7.42 21.32
C ARG A 294 -15.39 -7.17 20.66
N PHE A 295 -15.05 -7.95 19.64
CA PHE A 295 -13.83 -7.77 18.85
C PHE A 295 -13.77 -6.37 18.22
N LEU A 296 -14.85 -5.94 17.55
CA LEU A 296 -14.92 -4.61 16.92
C LEU A 296 -14.78 -3.48 17.95
N CYS A 297 -15.35 -3.64 19.15
CA CYS A 297 -15.15 -2.71 20.25
C CYS A 297 -13.68 -2.62 20.69
N TYR A 298 -12.98 -3.75 20.81
CA TYR A 298 -11.53 -3.73 21.10
C TYR A 298 -10.75 -3.06 19.98
N PHE A 299 -11.04 -3.38 18.71
CA PHE A 299 -10.40 -2.78 17.54
C PHE A 299 -10.56 -1.24 17.52
N CYS A 300 -11.74 -0.72 17.85
CA CYS A 300 -12.00 0.71 18.01
C CYS A 300 -11.20 1.32 19.19
N ARG A 301 -11.17 0.62 20.33
CA ARG A 301 -10.58 1.15 21.56
C ARG A 301 -9.06 1.34 21.46
N ILE A 302 -8.36 0.49 20.70
CA ILE A 302 -6.90 0.52 20.62
C ILE A 302 -6.35 1.65 19.73
N SER A 303 -7.17 2.29 18.88
CA SER A 303 -6.69 3.38 18.02
C SER A 303 -7.80 4.33 17.55
N ARG A 304 -7.55 5.63 17.67
CA ARG A 304 -8.42 6.69 17.12
C ARG A 304 -8.60 6.58 15.61
N GLN A 305 -7.57 6.13 14.90
CA GLN A 305 -7.65 5.95 13.44
C GLN A 305 -8.46 4.71 13.07
N ASN A 306 -8.45 3.67 13.91
CA ASN A 306 -9.32 2.50 13.72
C ASN A 306 -10.79 2.88 13.97
N GLN A 307 -11.06 3.69 14.99
CA GLN A 307 -12.39 4.25 15.21
C GLN A 307 -12.88 5.05 13.99
N LYS A 308 -12.00 5.85 13.38
CA LYS A 308 -12.32 6.57 12.15
C LYS A 308 -12.67 5.62 10.99
N ALA A 309 -11.88 4.56 10.78
CA ALA A 309 -12.18 3.57 9.74
C ALA A 309 -13.53 2.88 9.97
N MET A 310 -13.86 2.57 11.22
CA MET A 310 -15.17 2.01 11.58
C MET A 310 -16.34 2.98 11.36
N PHE A 311 -16.08 4.29 11.48
CA PHE A 311 -17.11 5.32 11.27
C PHE A 311 -17.60 5.36 9.83
N ASP A 312 -16.73 5.06 8.86
CA ASP A 312 -17.10 5.00 7.43
C ASP A 312 -18.13 3.89 7.15
N HIS A 313 -18.22 2.88 8.02
CA HIS A 313 -19.19 1.79 7.94
C HIS A 313 -20.36 1.91 8.93
N LEU A 314 -20.48 3.03 9.65
CA LEU A 314 -21.46 3.18 10.73
C LEU A 314 -22.91 3.07 10.23
N SER A 315 -23.25 3.72 9.11
CA SER A 315 -24.59 3.66 8.54
C SER A 315 -25.00 2.22 8.19
N TYR A 316 -24.08 1.48 7.57
CA TYR A 316 -24.28 0.08 7.22
C TYR A 316 -24.49 -0.83 8.45
N LEU A 317 -23.75 -0.59 9.54
CA LEU A 317 -23.96 -1.31 10.80
C LEU A 317 -25.30 -0.95 11.45
N LEU A 318 -25.68 0.33 11.42
CA LEU A 318 -26.93 0.79 12.03
C LEU A 318 -28.16 0.22 11.34
N GLU A 319 -28.15 0.14 10.01
CA GLU A 319 -29.23 -0.47 9.22
C GLU A 319 -29.45 -1.95 9.58
N ASN A 320 -28.39 -2.66 9.96
CA ASN A 320 -28.45 -4.07 10.38
C ASN A 320 -28.61 -4.25 11.90
N SER A 321 -28.53 -3.17 12.69
CA SER A 321 -28.58 -3.21 14.16
C SER A 321 -29.99 -3.24 14.77
N SER A 322 -31.03 -2.94 13.98
CA SER A 322 -32.43 -3.00 14.43
C SER A 322 -32.94 -4.42 14.69
N VAL A 323 -32.18 -5.44 14.26
CA VAL A 323 -32.48 -6.86 14.46
C VAL A 323 -31.77 -7.34 15.74
N GLY A 324 -32.54 -7.68 16.78
CA GLY A 324 -32.03 -8.42 17.95
C GLY A 324 -31.49 -7.63 19.15
N LEU A 325 -31.86 -6.35 19.29
CA LEU A 325 -31.48 -5.49 20.44
C LEU A 325 -31.79 -6.09 21.83
N GLY A 326 -32.79 -6.96 21.95
CA GLY A 326 -33.16 -7.60 23.22
C GLY A 326 -32.28 -8.79 23.64
N GLU A 327 -31.69 -9.52 22.70
CA GLU A 327 -30.91 -10.74 22.98
C GLU A 327 -29.40 -10.46 23.15
N LEU A 328 -28.88 -9.48 22.41
CA LEU A 328 -27.47 -9.08 22.47
C LEU A 328 -27.10 -8.42 23.80
N GLU A 329 -28.01 -7.64 24.40
CA GLU A 329 -27.77 -6.97 25.67
C GLU A 329 -27.62 -7.98 26.82
N ALA A 330 -28.39 -9.07 26.81
CA ALA A 330 -28.30 -10.14 27.81
C ALA A 330 -27.00 -10.97 27.69
N ILE A 331 -26.43 -11.10 26.48
CA ILE A 331 -25.22 -11.90 26.22
C ILE A 331 -23.93 -11.09 26.37
N ILE A 332 -23.96 -9.79 26.06
CA ILE A 332 -22.77 -8.91 26.23
C ILE A 332 -22.46 -8.69 27.72
N HIS A 333 -23.47 -8.77 28.59
CA HIS A 333 -23.34 -8.59 30.04
C HIS A 333 -23.15 -9.90 30.84
N SER A 334 -23.14 -11.08 30.19
CA SER A 334 -22.87 -12.39 30.80
C SER A 334 -21.43 -12.86 30.54
#